data_AF-A0A454D025-F1
#
_entry.id   AF-A0A454D025-F1
#
_cell.length_a   1.000
_cell.length_b   1.000
_cell.length_c   1.000
_cell.angle_alpha   90.00
_cell.angle_beta   90.00
_cell.angle_gamma   90.00
#
_symmetry.space_group_name_H-M   'P 1'
#
loop_
_entity.id
_entity.type
_entity.pdbx_description
1 polymer ?
#
loop_
_entity_poly.entity_id
_entity_poly.type
_entity_poly.pdbx_seq_one_letter_code
_entity_poly.pdbx_strand_id
1 'polypeptide(L)'
;SVSELKIAAACLKAKKIEAHDKGGFIEFYPDADINPAYLVKLLQSQPQKFAMEGPTKFKFSVPLTDRRKRIQFVQDLLNDFKQNLLPTS
;
A
#
# COMPACT_ATOMS: atom_id res chain seq x y z
N SER A 1 -3.20 15.83 -2.44
CA SER A 1 -1.87 16.39 -2.78
C SER A 1 -0.75 15.43 -2.37
N VAL A 2 0.50 15.60 -2.86
CA VAL A 2 1.64 14.75 -2.43
C VAL A 2 1.89 14.84 -0.92
N SER A 3 1.53 15.96 -0.29
CA SER A 3 1.64 16.16 1.16
C SER A 3 0.69 15.23 1.95
N GLU A 4 -0.56 15.07 1.50
CA GLU A 4 -1.52 14.14 2.13
C GLU A 4 -1.03 12.68 2.04
N LEU A 5 -0.40 12.31 0.93
CA LEU A 5 0.24 10.99 0.77
C LEU A 5 1.30 10.74 1.83
N LYS A 6 2.16 11.74 2.11
CA LYS A 6 3.21 11.62 3.13
C LYS A 6 2.63 11.43 4.54
N ILE A 7 1.56 12.15 4.87
CA ILE A 7 0.89 12.04 6.17
C ILE A 7 0.28 10.65 6.33
N ALA A 8 -0.48 10.18 5.32
CA ALA A 8 -1.09 8.85 5.35
C ALA A 8 -0.03 7.73 5.44
N ALA A 9 1.05 7.85 4.67
CA ALA A 9 2.17 6.91 4.69
C ALA A 9 2.86 6.84 6.06
N ALA A 10 3.08 7.99 6.71
CA ALA A 10 3.70 8.05 8.03
C ALA A 10 2.84 7.36 9.10
N CYS A 11 1.51 7.56 9.09
CA CYS A 11 0.59 6.87 10.00
C CYS A 11 0.63 5.34 9.86
N LEU A 12 0.99 4.83 8.70
CA LEU A 12 1.06 3.39 8.40
C LEU A 12 2.45 2.79 8.63
N LYS A 13 3.41 3.57 9.16
CA LYS A 13 4.83 3.19 9.23
C LYS A 13 5.36 2.72 7.86
N ALA A 14 4.95 3.40 6.79
CA ALA A 14 5.52 3.16 5.47
C ALA A 14 6.92 3.79 5.39
N LYS A 15 7.92 2.94 5.17
CA LYS A 15 9.33 3.31 5.00
C LYS A 15 9.61 3.89 3.62
N LYS A 16 9.06 3.27 2.57
CA LYS A 16 9.25 3.71 1.18
C LYS A 16 8.00 3.45 0.35
N ILE A 17 7.67 4.39 -0.53
CA ILE A 17 6.63 4.23 -1.55
C ILE A 17 7.26 4.52 -2.89
N GLU A 18 7.15 3.59 -3.83
CA GLU A 18 7.65 3.76 -5.19
C GLU A 18 6.54 3.36 -6.15
N ALA A 19 6.18 4.25 -7.08
CA ALA A 19 5.11 4.02 -8.04
C ALA A 19 5.53 4.51 -9.43
N HIS A 20 5.41 3.64 -10.41
CA HIS A 20 5.72 3.85 -11.82
C HIS A 20 4.52 3.47 -12.71
N ASP A 21 4.70 3.51 -14.02
CA ASP A 21 3.66 3.30 -15.03
C ASP A 21 3.05 1.88 -15.04
N LYS A 22 3.77 0.87 -14.52
CA LYS A 22 3.33 -0.53 -14.47
C LYS A 22 2.94 -1.02 -13.07
N GLY A 23 3.03 -0.15 -12.06
CA GLY A 23 2.76 -0.54 -10.68
C GLY A 23 3.75 0.09 -9.72
N GLY A 24 4.17 -0.65 -8.71
CA GLY A 24 5.00 -0.14 -7.64
C GLY A 24 5.01 -0.99 -6.39
N PHE A 25 5.48 -0.41 -5.30
CA PHE A 25 5.44 -1.04 -3.99
C PHE A 25 5.32 -0.02 -2.86
N ILE A 26 4.86 -0.52 -1.72
CA ILE A 26 4.95 0.13 -0.43
C ILE A 26 5.76 -0.80 0.48
N GLU A 27 6.91 -0.31 0.95
CA GLU A 27 7.73 -0.97 1.94
C GLU A 27 7.40 -0.39 3.31
N PHE A 28 6.99 -1.25 4.23
CA PHE A 28 6.67 -0.91 5.60
C PHE A 28 7.85 -1.20 6.53
N TYR A 29 7.84 -0.61 7.73
CA TYR A 29 8.66 -1.11 8.81
C TYR A 29 8.12 -2.45 9.33
N PRO A 30 8.97 -3.32 9.93
CA PRO A 30 8.52 -4.60 10.48
C PRO A 30 7.46 -4.51 11.56
N ASP A 31 7.33 -3.36 12.22
CA ASP A 31 6.36 -3.07 13.28
C ASP A 31 5.11 -2.34 12.75
N ALA A 32 4.87 -2.33 11.44
CA ALA A 32 3.68 -1.71 10.86
C ALA A 32 2.39 -2.37 11.35
N ASP A 33 1.43 -1.54 11.77
CA ASP A 33 0.20 -1.99 12.44
C ASP A 33 -0.90 -2.42 11.46
N ILE A 34 -0.55 -2.77 10.22
CA ILE A 34 -1.54 -3.15 9.20
C ILE A 34 -2.03 -4.57 9.48
N ASN A 35 -3.34 -4.78 9.46
CA ASN A 35 -3.94 -6.09 9.72
C ASN A 35 -3.45 -7.14 8.70
N PRO A 36 -2.71 -8.18 9.11
CA PRO A 36 -2.20 -9.19 8.20
C PRO A 36 -3.32 -9.95 7.47
N ALA A 37 -4.47 -10.17 8.12
CA ALA A 37 -5.60 -10.86 7.50
C ALA A 37 -6.18 -10.07 6.32
N TYR A 38 -6.17 -8.73 6.40
CA TYR A 38 -6.57 -7.87 5.31
C TYR A 38 -5.60 -7.98 4.12
N LEU A 39 -4.28 -7.95 4.39
CA LEU A 39 -3.27 -8.12 3.35
C LEU A 39 -3.42 -9.48 2.66
N VAL A 40 -3.54 -10.57 3.42
CA VAL A 40 -3.76 -11.93 2.87
C VAL A 40 -5.00 -11.97 1.99
N LYS A 41 -6.11 -11.35 2.43
CA LYS A 41 -7.34 -11.27 1.63
C LYS A 41 -7.11 -10.54 0.30
N LEU A 42 -6.36 -9.44 0.28
CA LEU A 42 -6.03 -8.73 -0.96
C LEU A 42 -5.21 -9.60 -1.91
N LEU A 43 -4.20 -10.30 -1.40
CA LEU A 43 -3.35 -11.20 -2.18
C LEU A 43 -4.16 -12.35 -2.79
N GLN A 44 -5.09 -12.93 -2.03
CA GLN A 44 -5.93 -14.02 -2.50
C GLN A 44 -7.02 -13.56 -3.48
N SER A 45 -7.59 -12.38 -3.24
CA SER A 45 -8.70 -11.85 -4.07
C SER A 45 -8.20 -11.26 -5.39
N GLN A 46 -6.98 -10.72 -5.42
CA GLN A 46 -6.41 -10.04 -6.58
C GLN A 46 -4.93 -10.43 -6.80
N PRO A 47 -4.61 -11.73 -6.98
CA PRO A 47 -3.23 -12.24 -7.05
C PRO A 47 -2.45 -11.73 -8.27
N GLN A 48 -3.14 -11.34 -9.34
CA GLN A 48 -2.53 -10.73 -10.52
C GLN A 48 -2.09 -9.28 -10.29
N LYS A 49 -2.71 -8.61 -9.31
CA LYS A 49 -2.44 -7.20 -8.99
C LYS A 49 -1.54 -7.05 -7.79
N PHE A 50 -1.67 -7.90 -6.77
CA PHE A 50 -0.99 -7.72 -5.50
C PHE A 50 -0.11 -8.91 -5.14
N ALA A 51 1.05 -8.62 -4.58
CA ALA A 51 2.01 -9.62 -4.11
C ALA A 51 2.75 -9.10 -2.88
N MET A 52 3.25 -10.01 -2.05
CA MET A 52 4.26 -9.69 -1.04
C MET A 52 5.65 -10.04 -1.57
N GLU A 53 6.61 -9.14 -1.39
CA GLU A 53 8.03 -9.41 -1.58
C GLU A 53 8.72 -9.37 -0.23
N GLY A 54 8.96 -10.57 0.33
CA GLY A 54 9.39 -10.67 1.73
C GLY A 54 8.29 -10.21 2.70
N PRO A 55 8.64 -9.99 3.98
CA PRO A 55 7.65 -9.75 5.04
C PRO A 55 7.12 -8.31 5.07
N THR A 56 7.83 -7.35 4.49
CA THR A 56 7.54 -5.91 4.68
C THR A 56 7.19 -5.16 3.40
N LYS A 57 7.36 -5.76 2.22
CA LYS A 57 7.13 -5.06 0.94
C LYS A 57 5.87 -5.58 0.27
N PHE A 58 4.87 -4.71 0.17
CA PHE A 58 3.65 -4.96 -0.58
C PHE A 58 3.78 -4.40 -2.00
N LYS A 59 3.70 -5.26 -3.00
CA LYS A 59 3.79 -4.91 -4.42
C LYS A 59 2.40 -4.80 -5.04
N PHE A 60 2.25 -3.83 -5.93
CA PHE A 60 1.10 -3.72 -6.81
C PHE A 60 1.55 -3.63 -8.27
N SER A 61 0.95 -4.42 -9.15
CA SER A 61 1.23 -4.49 -10.59
C SER A 61 -0.02 -4.08 -11.35
N VAL A 62 -0.24 -2.76 -11.42
CA VAL A 62 -1.41 -2.16 -12.07
C VAL A 62 -0.91 -1.13 -13.08
N PRO A 63 -1.43 -1.10 -14.32
CA PRO A 63 -1.11 -0.05 -15.27
C PRO A 63 -1.54 1.34 -14.75
N LEU A 64 -0.57 2.19 -14.42
CA LEU A 64 -0.72 3.52 -13.84
C LEU A 64 0.01 4.57 -14.70
N THR A 65 -0.20 4.50 -16.02
CA THR A 65 0.44 5.35 -17.03
C THR A 65 0.14 6.84 -16.82
N ASP A 66 -1.08 7.17 -16.41
CA ASP A 66 -1.46 8.54 -16.05
C ASP A 66 -0.99 8.89 -14.63
N ARG A 67 -0.26 10.01 -14.50
CA ARG A 67 0.29 10.48 -13.22
C ARG A 67 -0.79 10.76 -12.17
N ARG A 68 -1.95 11.30 -12.54
CA ARG A 68 -3.04 11.59 -11.60
C ARG A 68 -3.68 10.28 -11.13
N LYS A 69 -3.93 9.34 -12.05
CA LYS A 69 -4.42 8.00 -11.68
C LYS A 69 -3.46 7.26 -10.76
N ARG A 70 -2.14 7.40 -11.00
CA ARG A 70 -1.12 6.81 -10.13
C ARG A 70 -1.16 7.38 -8.71
N ILE A 71 -1.22 8.70 -8.59
CA ILE A 71 -1.33 9.37 -7.29
C ILE A 71 -2.61 8.93 -6.56
N GLN A 72 -3.75 8.93 -7.27
CA GLN A 72 -5.03 8.53 -6.70
C GLN A 72 -5.01 7.07 -6.23
N PHE A 73 -4.51 6.16 -7.06
CA PHE A 73 -4.41 4.74 -6.70
C PHE A 73 -3.61 4.51 -5.43
N VAL A 74 -2.46 5.18 -5.29
CA VAL A 74 -1.64 5.07 -4.07
C VAL A 74 -2.36 5.69 -2.87
N GLN A 75 -3.07 6.81 -3.06
CA GLN A 75 -3.88 7.41 -1.98
C GLN A 75 -4.98 6.46 -1.51
N ASP A 76 -5.71 5.85 -2.44
CA ASP A 76 -6.79 4.91 -2.13
C ASP A 76 -6.23 3.68 -1.41
N LEU A 77 -5.10 3.13 -1.87
CA LEU A 77 -4.45 1.98 -1.24
C LEU A 77 -3.99 2.29 0.19
N LEU A 78 -3.40 3.47 0.45
CA LEU A 78 -3.02 3.87 1.80
C LEU A 78 -4.26 4.10 2.69
N ASN A 79 -5.34 4.66 2.14
CA ASN A 79 -6.58 4.83 2.89
C ASN A 79 -7.18 3.48 3.28
N ASP A 80 -7.17 2.51 2.37
CA ASP A 80 -7.61 1.15 2.61
C ASP A 80 -6.80 0.49 3.74
N PHE A 81 -5.47 0.63 3.73
CA PHE A 81 -4.61 0.14 4.81
C PHE A 81 -4.92 0.82 6.14
N LYS A 82 -5.19 2.13 6.13
CA LYS A 82 -5.53 2.89 7.34
C LYS A 82 -6.87 2.45 7.95
N GLN A 83 -7.83 2.05 7.13
CA GLN A 83 -9.11 1.51 7.60
C GLN A 83 -9.01 0.06 8.09
N ASN A 84 -7.90 -0.63 7.79
CA ASN A 84 -7.66 -2.02 8.15
C ASN A 84 -6.39 -2.16 9.00
N LEU A 85 -6.22 -1.26 9.97
CA LEU A 85 -5.20 -1.40 11.01
C LEU A 85 -5.60 -2.50 12.00
N LEU A 86 -4.61 -3.04 12.70
CA LEU A 86 -4.83 -3.86 13.88
C LEU A 86 -5.67 -3.04 14.88
N PRO A 87 -6.71 -3.63 15.50
CA PRO A 87 -7.44 -2.95 16.55
C PRO A 87 -6.48 -2.60 17.69
N THR A 88 -6.44 -1.33 18.08
CA THR A 88 -5.75 -0.91 19.29
C THR A 88 -6.43 -1.61 20.46
N SER A 89 -5.72 -2.54 21.10
CA SER A 89 -6.18 -3.20 22.34
C SER A 89 -6.17 -2.22 23.51
#